data_AF-A0A351J2P5-F1
#
_entry.id   AF-A0A351J2P5-F1
#
_cell.length_a   1.000
_cell.length_b   1.000
_cell.length_c   1.000
_cell.angle_alpha   90.00
_cell.angle_beta   90.00
_cell.angle_gamma   90.00
#
_symmetry.space_group_name_H-M   'P 1'
#
loop_
_entity.id
_entity.type
_entity.pdbx_description
1 polymer ?
#
loop_
_entity_poly.entity_id
_entity_poly.type
_entity_poly.pdbx_seq_one_letter_code
_entity_poly.pdbx_strand_id
1 'polypeptide(L)' 'MYQVIKRDGKIAEFDITKISAAITLAFESQNKQYHPSVIDFLALKVTADFEPK' A
#
# COMPACT_ATOMS: atom_id res chain seq x y z
N MET A 1 15.40 4.42 -5.25
CA MET A 1 14.20 3.57 -5.22
C MET A 1 14.04 3.10 -3.77
N TYR A 2 12.88 3.32 -3.15
CA TYR A 2 12.71 2.98 -1.73
C TYR A 2 12.91 1.47 -1.50
N GLN A 3 13.40 1.11 -0.33
CA GLN A 3 13.58 -0.28 0.08
C GLN A 3 12.84 -0.51 1.39
N VAL A 4 12.30 -1.73 1.55
CA VAL A 4 11.58 -2.13 2.74
C VAL A 4 12.24 -3.36 3.37
N ILE A 5 12.29 -3.38 4.70
CA ILE A 5 12.74 -4.55 5.46
C ILE A 5 11.51 -5.43 5.69
N LYS A 6 11.52 -6.62 5.11
CA LYS A 6 10.49 -7.63 5.33
C LYS A 6 10.56 -8.18 6.75
N ARG A 7 9.49 -8.86 7.18
CA ARG A 7 9.42 -9.53 8.50
C ARG A 7 10.54 -10.56 8.73
N ASP A 8 11.07 -11.14 7.66
CA ASP A 8 12.19 -12.10 7.69
C ASP A 8 13.56 -11.41 7.67
N GLY A 9 13.62 -10.08 7.79
CA GLY A 9 14.86 -9.29 7.76
C GLY A 9 15.41 -9.05 6.37
N LYS A 10 14.78 -9.57 5.31
CA LYS A 10 15.28 -9.35 3.94
C LYS A 10 14.92 -7.95 3.44
N ILE A 11 15.88 -7.35 2.74
CA ILE A 11 15.66 -6.11 2.00
C ILE A 11 14.95 -6.46 0.70
N ALA A 12 13.88 -5.74 0.40
CA ALA A 12 13.18 -5.83 -0.87
C ALA A 12 12.91 -4.43 -1.43
N GLU A 13 12.75 -4.35 -2.75
CA GLU A 13 12.32 -3.12 -3.39
C GLU A 13 10.90 -2.76 -2.97
N PHE A 14 10.71 -1.47 -2.74
CA PHE A 14 9.41 -0.89 -2.50
C PHE A 14 8.54 -1.02 -3.75
N ASP A 15 7.29 -1.44 -3.55
CA ASP A 15 6.33 -1.63 -4.62
C ASP A 15 4.95 -1.20 -4.13
N ILE A 16 4.48 -0.05 -4.64
CA ILE A 16 3.18 0.52 -4.27
C ILE A 16 2.02 -0.39 -4.69
N THR A 17 2.20 -1.23 -5.71
CA THR A 17 1.13 -2.14 -6.17
C THR A 17 0.74 -3.15 -5.09
N LYS A 18 1.69 -3.55 -4.24
CA LYS A 18 1.44 -4.42 -3.09
C LYS A 18 0.58 -3.75 -2.02
N ILE A 19 0.72 -2.43 -1.87
CA ILE A 19 -0.10 -1.63 -0.96
C ILE A 19 -1.52 -1.53 -1.53
N SER A 20 -1.66 -1.14 -2.80
CA SER A 20 -2.97 -1.06 -3.46
C SER A 20 -3.71 -2.39 -3.40
N ALA A 21 -3.05 -3.51 -3.70
CA ALA A 21 -3.64 -4.85 -3.62
C ALA A 21 -4.13 -5.19 -2.21
N ALA A 22 -3.34 -4.88 -1.16
CA ALA A 22 -3.74 -5.13 0.22
C ALA A 22 -4.96 -4.30 0.64
N ILE A 23 -5.04 -3.03 0.21
CA ILE A 23 -6.19 -2.17 0.49
C ILE A 23 -7.43 -2.71 -0.24
N THR A 24 -7.32 -3.06 -1.53
CA THR A 24 -8.42 -3.66 -2.30
C THR A 24 -8.97 -4.91 -1.62
N LEU A 25 -8.10 -5.84 -1.22
CA LEU A 25 -8.50 -7.05 -0.48
C LEU A 25 -9.26 -6.72 0.81
N ALA A 26 -8.89 -5.65 1.52
CA ALA A 26 -9.58 -5.23 2.73
C ALA A 26 -10.98 -4.67 2.48
N PHE A 27 -11.20 -3.97 1.36
CA PHE A 27 -12.52 -3.51 0.94
C PHE A 27 -13.40 -4.67 0.48
N GLU A 28 -12.86 -5.56 -0.35
CA GLU A 28 -13.54 -6.76 -0.84
C GLU A 28 -13.94 -7.68 0.34
N SER A 29 -13.03 -7.91 1.29
CA SER A 29 -13.29 -8.75 2.49
C SER A 29 -14.39 -8.17 3.39
N GLN A 30 -14.62 -6.86 3.34
CA GLN A 30 -15.69 -6.19 4.08
C GLN A 30 -16.96 -5.99 3.24
N ASN A 31 -17.01 -6.50 2.01
CA ASN A 31 -18.09 -6.26 1.05
C ASN A 31 -18.41 -4.75 0.88
N LYS A 32 -17.37 -3.92 0.92
CA LYS A 32 -17.50 -2.47 0.74
C LYS A 32 -17.30 -2.13 -0.72
N GLN A 33 -18.15 -1.26 -1.25
CA GLN A 33 -17.94 -0.68 -2.58
C GLN A 33 -16.77 0.31 -2.53
N TYR A 34 -15.96 0.29 -3.58
CA TYR A 34 -14.84 1.20 -3.78
C TYR A 34 -14.73 1.54 -5.26
N HIS A 35 -14.16 2.71 -5.54
CA HIS A 35 -13.72 3.08 -6.87
C HIS A 35 -12.19 2.91 -6.94
N PRO A 36 -11.60 2.45 -8.06
CA PRO A 36 -10.15 2.28 -8.18
C PRO A 36 -9.34 3.51 -7.74
N SER A 37 -9.79 4.72 -8.07
CA SER A 37 -9.13 5.97 -7.65
C SER A 37 -9.04 6.17 -6.13
N VAL A 38 -9.97 5.59 -5.35
CA VAL A 38 -9.91 5.63 -3.88
C VAL A 38 -8.75 4.77 -3.38
N ILE A 39 -8.53 3.61 -3.99
CA ILE A 39 -7.43 2.72 -3.66
C ILE A 39 -6.10 3.41 -3.96
N ASP A 40 -5.97 4.00 -5.14
CA ASP A 40 -4.76 4.73 -5.54
C ASP A 40 -4.48 5.91 -4.62
N PHE A 41 -5.51 6.68 -4.26
CA PHE A 41 -5.38 7.78 -3.31
C PHE A 41 -4.90 7.32 -1.94
N LEU A 42 -5.48 6.25 -1.39
CA LEU A 42 -5.07 5.71 -0.08
C LEU A 42 -3.64 5.17 -0.12
N ALA A 43 -3.25 4.49 -1.21
CA ALA A 43 -1.89 3.99 -1.39
C ALA A 43 -0.88 5.14 -1.43
N LEU A 44 -1.14 6.19 -2.23
CA LEU A 44 -0.26 7.37 -2.30
C LEU A 44 -0.17 8.09 -0.96
N LYS A 45 -1.30 8.27 -0.26
CA LYS A 45 -1.34 8.93 1.05
C LYS A 45 -0.46 8.20 2.07
N VAL A 46 -0.56 6.86 2.16
CA VAL A 46 0.25 6.10 3.13
C VAL A 46 1.73 6.17 2.80
N THR A 47 2.07 6.20 1.51
CA THR A 47 3.47 6.31 1.10
C THR A 47 4.07 7.67 1.42
N ALA A 48 3.26 8.73 1.43
CA ALA A 48 3.72 10.06 1.84
C ALA A 48 4.06 10.14 3.34
N ASP A 49 3.47 9.30 4.18
CA ASP A 49 3.81 9.22 5.61
C ASP A 49 5.16 8.55 5.87
N PHE A 50 5.78 7.90 4.87
CA PHE A 50 7.12 7.31 5.00
C PHE A 50 8.25 8.33 4.80
N GLU A 51 7.96 9.48 4.20
CA GLU A 51 8.94 10.56 4.05
C GLU A 51 8.99 11.39 5.34
N PRO A 52 10.18 11.70 5.90
CA PRO A 52 10.30 12.56 7.07
C PRO A 52 9.68 13.94 6.80
N LYS A 53 8.91 14.48 7.76
CA LYS A 53 8.31 15.81 7.68
C LYS A 53 9.23 16.90 8.20
#